data_AF-E3T331-F1
#
_entry.id   AF-E3T331-F1
#
_cell.length_a   1.000
_cell.length_b   1.000
_cell.length_c   1.000
_cell.angle_alpha   90.00
_cell.angle_beta   90.00
_cell.angle_gamma   90.00
#
_symmetry.space_group_name_H-M   'P 1'
#
loop_
_entity.id
_entity.type
_entity.pdbx_description
1 polymer ?
#
loop_
_entity_poly.entity_id
_entity_poly.type
_entity_poly.pdbx_seq_one_letter_code
_entity_poly.pdbx_strand_id
1 'polypeptide(L)'
;MATKALSNLGRGSGVVTTYLQEIPLVAKECGEHVIGDCLTGAMKLSSMTSGEVIELFFNSMPSAARRLGDAELFRGYLVLIHQLASTASRGVRPMLNHIDDLLSKLTLSGLRRWCNFGAQAYRRDYDNLTAYFNLESKDSLAMLQKERRGVLFVKTQRKLNFYLRALWGRDFFLRPTGADFADFRPYIETNVLHMPDAVDDIDDVPGLEVYRATAAHMAAHMSYMQAAISAEELSPAQMSFIGILEDARIEYKAIQSFPGLKKLWRSLLSIEYDDAPEHPGMLLLERMALMLLDAKVRSEDDELNAFADSFHAQIDERQDDTQLSWHMGLELFNIFAGRKEVPSLRILERIRIPYRDDNRFVWEFEELTWDVDNEYVPASQRQVRKRVSVIEMANEVDCELAGDDAQEIWICETEMYPYEDDLENTRSFNEMWGKEQVSDPFHYPEWDYQIQLARPDWVTVYERRQPKGDPDDINEILTEYKPIAHRIKQIIDLLTPAGVQRIRNMEDGDEIDLNAAVDAMVAIRMGEQPNPRITMRNVLKTRDLAVVVLMDLSESV
;
A
#
# COMPACT_ATOMS: atom_id res chain seq x y z
N MET A 1 25.16 -12.77 1.24
CA MET A 1 25.87 -12.71 -0.07
C MET A 1 26.18 -11.27 -0.53
N ALA A 2 25.27 -10.30 -0.38
CA ALA A 2 25.44 -8.93 -0.83
C ALA A 2 26.69 -8.19 -0.27
N THR A 3 26.94 -8.29 1.04
CA THR A 3 28.09 -7.66 1.70
C THR A 3 29.44 -8.15 1.17
N LYS A 4 29.55 -9.46 0.89
CA LYS A 4 30.74 -10.05 0.28
C LYS A 4 30.98 -9.50 -1.14
N ALA A 5 29.91 -9.33 -1.91
CA ALA A 5 30.01 -8.77 -3.25
C ALA A 5 30.47 -7.29 -3.23
N LEU A 6 29.94 -6.48 -2.31
CA LEU A 6 30.38 -5.08 -2.13
C LEU A 6 31.81 -4.98 -1.62
N SER A 7 32.22 -5.84 -0.69
CA SER A 7 33.61 -5.89 -0.21
C SER A 7 34.60 -6.23 -1.34
N ASN A 8 34.21 -7.11 -2.26
CA ASN A 8 35.03 -7.50 -3.41
C ASN A 8 35.20 -6.38 -4.45
N LEU A 9 34.39 -5.31 -4.40
CA LEU A 9 34.55 -4.15 -5.30
C LEU A 9 35.83 -3.34 -4.99
N GLY A 10 36.45 -3.52 -3.82
CA GLY A 10 37.67 -2.81 -3.44
C GLY A 10 37.51 -1.30 -3.31
N ARG A 11 36.29 -0.82 -3.03
CA ARG A 11 35.93 0.61 -3.00
C ARG A 11 35.90 1.22 -1.59
N GLY A 12 36.52 0.56 -0.61
CA GLY A 12 36.55 0.98 0.79
C GLY A 12 35.50 0.26 1.64
N SER A 13 35.72 0.22 2.96
CA SER A 13 34.80 -0.42 3.93
C SER A 13 33.55 0.43 4.22
N GLY A 14 33.59 1.74 3.93
CA GLY A 14 32.46 2.64 4.12
C GLY A 14 31.25 2.21 3.30
N VAL A 15 31.44 1.88 2.02
CA VAL A 15 30.38 1.35 1.13
C VAL A 15 29.59 0.19 1.75
N VAL A 16 30.29 -0.79 2.34
CA VAL A 16 29.66 -1.97 2.97
C VAL A 16 28.90 -1.58 4.23
N THR A 17 29.49 -0.68 5.02
CA THR A 17 28.90 -0.20 6.28
C THR A 17 27.63 0.59 6.01
N THR A 18 27.67 1.54 5.07
CA THR A 18 26.52 2.34 4.67
C THR A 18 25.41 1.47 4.08
N TYR A 19 25.75 0.50 3.23
CA TYR A 19 24.76 -0.47 2.73
C TYR A 19 24.02 -1.18 3.88
N LEU A 20 24.75 -1.68 4.87
CA LEU A 20 24.13 -2.37 6.01
C LEU A 20 23.25 -1.47 6.89
N GLN A 21 23.59 -0.19 6.98
CA GLN A 21 22.84 0.79 7.77
C GLN A 21 21.57 1.27 7.06
N GLU A 22 21.67 1.59 5.78
CA GLU A 22 20.62 2.32 5.06
C GLU A 22 19.60 1.40 4.37
N ILE A 23 20.01 0.22 3.89
CA ILE A 23 19.11 -0.67 3.13
C ILE A 23 17.91 -1.19 3.94
N PRO A 24 18.01 -1.48 5.25
CA PRO A 24 16.82 -1.82 6.03
C PRO A 24 15.76 -0.71 6.03
N LEU A 25 16.18 0.56 5.99
CA LEU A 25 15.26 1.70 5.90
C LEU A 25 14.61 1.78 4.51
N VAL A 26 15.36 1.46 3.46
CA VAL A 26 14.83 1.40 2.09
C VAL A 26 13.83 0.26 1.95
N ALA A 27 14.17 -0.94 2.45
CA ALA A 27 13.30 -2.10 2.43
C ALA A 27 12.00 -1.84 3.19
N LYS A 28 12.07 -1.15 4.33
CA LYS A 28 10.89 -0.73 5.09
C LYS A 28 9.92 0.17 4.31
N GLU A 29 10.42 1.01 3.41
CA GLU A 29 9.58 1.95 2.67
C GLU A 29 9.09 1.37 1.33
N CYS A 30 9.92 0.58 0.64
CA CYS A 30 9.64 0.13 -0.74
C CYS A 30 9.45 -1.37 -0.92
N GLY A 31 9.82 -2.23 0.04
CA GLY A 31 9.84 -3.67 -0.16
C GLY A 31 11.22 -4.32 0.00
N GLU A 32 11.28 -5.56 0.48
CA GLU A 32 12.52 -6.35 0.48
C GLU A 32 12.99 -6.70 -0.94
N HIS A 33 12.07 -6.76 -1.90
CA HIS A 33 12.39 -7.07 -3.28
C HIS A 33 13.30 -6.03 -3.95
N VAL A 34 13.37 -4.78 -3.44
CA VAL A 34 14.29 -3.75 -3.98
C VAL A 34 15.73 -3.89 -3.50
N ILE A 35 16.01 -4.77 -2.52
CA ILE A 35 17.37 -4.96 -1.96
C ILE A 35 18.35 -5.41 -3.06
N GLY A 36 17.90 -6.30 -3.95
CA GLY A 36 18.69 -6.76 -5.10
C GLY A 36 18.96 -5.65 -6.12
N ASP A 37 17.98 -4.76 -6.34
CA ASP A 37 18.14 -3.61 -7.23
C ASP A 37 19.15 -2.61 -6.69
N CYS A 38 19.14 -2.35 -5.37
CA CYS A 38 20.10 -1.47 -4.71
C CYS A 38 21.54 -1.95 -4.91
N LEU A 39 21.77 -3.25 -4.71
CA LEU A 39 23.06 -3.88 -4.92
C LEU A 39 23.50 -3.78 -6.39
N THR A 40 22.59 -4.11 -7.31
CA THR A 40 22.84 -4.03 -8.76
C THR A 40 23.15 -2.60 -9.20
N GLY A 41 22.45 -1.61 -8.66
CA GLY A 41 22.69 -0.19 -8.90
C GLY A 41 24.10 0.23 -8.48
N ALA A 42 24.54 -0.16 -7.27
CA ALA A 42 25.88 0.13 -6.78
C ALA A 42 26.97 -0.54 -7.64
N MET A 43 26.75 -1.80 -8.05
CA MET A 43 27.66 -2.50 -8.96
C MET A 43 27.79 -1.75 -10.29
N LYS A 44 26.67 -1.33 -10.89
CA LYS A 44 26.67 -0.55 -12.13
C LYS A 44 27.40 0.78 -11.98
N LEU A 45 27.28 1.47 -10.84
CA LEU A 45 27.97 2.73 -10.58
C LEU A 45 29.47 2.56 -10.34
N SER A 46 29.89 1.41 -9.81
CA SER A 46 31.28 1.17 -9.42
C SER A 46 32.28 1.21 -10.58
N SER A 47 31.83 1.02 -11.83
CA SER A 47 32.68 1.15 -13.03
C SER A 47 32.86 2.59 -13.51
N MET A 48 32.02 3.55 -13.05
CA MET A 48 31.96 4.92 -13.56
C MET A 48 32.30 5.99 -12.51
N THR A 49 32.29 5.63 -11.23
CA THR A 49 32.37 6.58 -10.10
C THR A 49 33.33 6.09 -9.00
N SER A 50 33.62 6.93 -8.02
CA SER A 50 34.47 6.59 -6.86
C SER A 50 33.66 5.92 -5.73
N GLY A 51 34.35 5.28 -4.79
CA GLY A 51 33.70 4.66 -3.61
C GLY A 51 32.88 5.66 -2.78
N GLU A 52 33.38 6.88 -2.64
CA GLU A 52 32.68 7.98 -1.95
C GLU A 52 31.33 8.34 -2.62
N VAL A 53 31.23 8.23 -3.95
CA VAL A 53 29.95 8.46 -4.66
C VAL A 53 28.98 7.31 -4.40
N ILE A 54 29.47 6.07 -4.30
CA ILE A 54 28.65 4.91 -3.95
C ILE A 54 28.15 5.02 -2.50
N GLU A 55 28.97 5.53 -1.58
CA GLU A 55 28.57 5.84 -0.20
C GLU A 55 27.47 6.91 -0.18
N LEU A 56 27.65 8.02 -0.90
CA LEU A 56 26.60 9.06 -1.04
C LEU A 56 25.32 8.51 -1.67
N PHE A 57 25.44 7.62 -2.66
CA PHE A 57 24.31 6.96 -3.29
C PHE A 57 23.52 6.10 -2.30
N PHE A 58 24.19 5.31 -1.46
CA PHE A 58 23.48 4.55 -0.42
C PHE A 58 22.87 5.47 0.65
N ASN A 59 23.61 6.51 1.10
CA ASN A 59 23.11 7.49 2.06
C ASN A 59 21.84 8.22 1.57
N SER A 60 21.69 8.42 0.25
CA SER A 60 20.51 9.08 -0.30
C SER A 60 19.30 8.17 -0.47
N MET A 61 19.48 6.84 -0.48
CA MET A 61 18.39 5.91 -0.76
C MET A 61 17.22 5.97 0.24
N PRO A 62 17.42 6.03 1.58
CA PRO A 62 16.30 6.07 2.51
C PRO A 62 15.39 7.28 2.30
N SER A 63 16.00 8.44 2.02
CA SER A 63 15.25 9.67 1.71
C SER A 63 14.51 9.54 0.39
N ALA A 64 15.16 8.99 -0.64
CA ALA A 64 14.52 8.73 -1.93
C ALA A 64 13.37 7.72 -1.80
N ALA A 65 13.57 6.61 -1.11
CA ALA A 65 12.57 5.58 -0.86
C ALA A 65 11.34 6.16 -0.14
N ARG A 66 11.55 6.90 0.95
CA ARG A 66 10.46 7.56 1.69
C ARG A 66 9.69 8.60 0.86
N ARG A 67 10.40 9.35 0.00
CA ARG A 67 9.78 10.42 -0.81
C ARG A 67 9.07 9.92 -2.05
N LEU A 68 9.52 8.81 -2.62
CA LEU A 68 8.89 8.18 -3.77
C LEU A 68 7.75 7.26 -3.32
N GLY A 69 7.93 6.56 -2.20
CA GLY A 69 6.88 5.77 -1.52
C GLY A 69 6.40 4.54 -2.32
N ASP A 70 7.11 4.16 -3.37
CA ASP A 70 6.76 3.04 -4.25
C ASP A 70 8.04 2.40 -4.84
N ALA A 71 8.01 1.08 -5.01
CA ALA A 71 9.14 0.29 -5.48
C ALA A 71 9.52 0.58 -6.94
N GLU A 72 8.54 0.77 -7.82
CA GLU A 72 8.78 1.02 -9.25
C GLU A 72 9.36 2.41 -9.45
N LEU A 73 8.83 3.41 -8.74
CA LEU A 73 9.42 4.75 -8.73
C LEU A 73 10.85 4.72 -8.18
N PHE A 74 11.08 3.97 -7.10
CA PHE A 74 12.44 3.82 -6.56
C PHE A 74 13.39 3.15 -7.56
N ARG A 75 12.96 2.10 -8.27
CA ARG A 75 13.73 1.51 -9.38
C ARG A 75 14.00 2.53 -10.48
N GLY A 76 13.00 3.35 -10.84
CA GLY A 76 13.14 4.45 -11.80
C GLY A 76 14.18 5.49 -11.37
N TYR A 77 14.31 5.75 -10.06
CA TYR A 77 15.36 6.58 -9.48
C TYR A 77 16.75 5.94 -9.60
N LEU A 78 16.89 4.64 -9.31
CA LEU A 78 18.16 3.93 -9.50
C LEU A 78 18.60 3.96 -10.98
N VAL A 79 17.65 3.77 -11.90
CA VAL A 79 17.89 3.87 -13.35
C VAL A 79 18.33 5.28 -13.74
N LEU A 80 17.68 6.33 -13.21
CA LEU A 80 18.06 7.71 -13.47
C LEU A 80 19.50 8.01 -13.03
N ILE A 81 19.89 7.58 -11.84
CA ILE A 81 21.26 7.79 -11.34
C ILE A 81 22.27 7.07 -12.22
N HIS A 82 21.96 5.85 -12.64
CA HIS A 82 22.83 5.10 -13.56
C HIS A 82 22.98 5.81 -14.92
N GLN A 83 21.88 6.31 -15.50
CA GLN A 83 21.89 7.08 -16.75
C GLN A 83 22.65 8.40 -16.61
N LEU A 84 22.51 9.10 -15.49
CA LEU A 84 23.27 10.32 -15.25
C LEU A 84 24.77 10.02 -15.09
N ALA A 85 25.12 8.93 -14.40
CA ALA A 85 26.51 8.53 -14.24
C ALA A 85 27.18 8.17 -15.58
N SER A 86 26.44 7.58 -16.53
CA SER A 86 26.98 7.23 -17.85
C SER A 86 27.13 8.44 -18.78
N THR A 87 26.31 9.47 -18.61
CA THR A 87 26.28 10.65 -19.49
C THR A 87 27.01 11.87 -18.93
N ALA A 88 27.01 12.04 -17.61
CA ALA A 88 27.55 13.19 -16.89
C ALA A 88 28.06 12.80 -15.48
N SER A 89 29.00 11.86 -15.40
CA SER A 89 29.56 11.33 -14.13
C SER A 89 30.00 12.38 -13.12
N ARG A 90 30.55 13.51 -13.58
CA ARG A 90 30.97 14.64 -12.73
C ARG A 90 29.81 15.35 -12.02
N GLY A 91 28.61 15.30 -12.59
CA GLY A 91 27.39 15.88 -12.01
C GLY A 91 26.74 15.02 -10.93
N VAL A 92 27.08 13.73 -10.85
CA VAL A 92 26.43 12.78 -9.92
C VAL A 92 26.70 13.15 -8.46
N ARG A 93 27.96 13.41 -8.09
CA ARG A 93 28.31 13.76 -6.71
C ARG A 93 27.65 15.08 -6.26
N PRO A 94 27.77 16.20 -6.99
CA PRO A 94 27.05 17.44 -6.64
C PRO A 94 25.55 17.22 -6.50
N MET A 95 24.92 16.49 -7.43
CA MET A 95 23.49 16.20 -7.35
C MET A 95 23.13 15.41 -6.10
N LEU A 96 23.87 14.34 -5.77
CA LEU A 96 23.60 13.50 -4.60
C LEU A 96 23.72 14.27 -3.29
N ASN A 97 24.58 15.29 -3.22
CA ASN A 97 24.64 16.17 -2.04
C ASN A 97 23.36 16.99 -1.83
N HIS A 98 22.59 17.25 -2.90
CA HIS A 98 21.36 18.04 -2.86
C HIS A 98 20.10 17.21 -3.11
N ILE A 99 20.22 15.88 -3.17
CA ILE A 99 19.13 15.01 -3.61
C ILE A 99 17.90 15.09 -2.70
N ASP A 100 18.12 15.26 -1.40
CA ASP A 100 17.04 15.44 -0.42
C ASP A 100 16.23 16.70 -0.68
N ASP A 101 16.91 17.79 -1.05
CA ASP A 101 16.27 19.06 -1.39
C ASP A 101 15.54 18.95 -2.74
N LEU A 102 16.19 18.33 -3.73
CA LEU A 102 15.62 18.09 -5.05
C LEU A 102 14.34 17.25 -4.96
N LEU A 103 14.37 16.09 -4.30
CA LEU A 103 13.20 15.22 -4.12
C LEU A 103 12.14 15.83 -3.20
N SER A 104 12.47 16.87 -2.42
CA SER A 104 11.47 17.61 -1.64
C SER A 104 10.58 18.54 -2.47
N LYS A 105 11.07 18.88 -3.67
CA LYS A 105 10.52 19.89 -4.57
C LYS A 105 10.08 19.29 -5.91
N LEU A 106 10.71 18.22 -6.34
CA LEU A 106 10.50 17.60 -7.64
C LEU A 106 9.94 16.19 -7.48
N THR A 107 9.08 15.81 -8.42
CA THR A 107 8.79 14.39 -8.65
C THR A 107 9.96 13.68 -9.31
N LEU A 108 9.91 12.36 -9.44
CA LEU A 108 10.94 11.60 -10.14
C LEU A 108 11.09 12.06 -11.59
N SER A 109 9.98 12.26 -12.29
CA SER A 109 9.98 12.72 -13.68
C SER A 109 10.49 14.16 -13.79
N GLY A 110 10.16 15.03 -12.83
CA GLY A 110 10.73 16.38 -12.72
C GLY A 110 12.25 16.37 -12.50
N LEU A 111 12.73 15.53 -11.59
CA LEU A 111 14.17 15.32 -11.37
C LEU A 111 14.85 14.80 -12.64
N ARG A 112 14.24 13.85 -13.35
CA ARG A 112 14.76 13.33 -14.62
C ARG A 112 14.90 14.42 -15.68
N ARG A 113 13.89 15.27 -15.88
CA ARG A 113 13.96 16.40 -16.83
C ARG A 113 15.02 17.42 -16.42
N TRP A 114 15.10 17.75 -15.14
CA TRP A 114 16.14 18.63 -14.61
C TRP A 114 17.55 18.06 -14.82
N CYS A 115 17.77 16.77 -14.57
CA CYS A 115 19.04 16.09 -14.82
C CYS A 115 19.40 16.05 -16.31
N ASN A 116 18.44 15.69 -17.17
CA ASN A 116 18.64 15.58 -18.61
C ASN A 116 18.99 16.94 -19.23
N PHE A 117 18.32 18.02 -18.80
CA PHE A 117 18.65 19.36 -19.26
C PHE A 117 20.09 19.74 -18.89
N GLY A 118 20.48 19.60 -17.62
CA GLY A 118 21.84 19.93 -17.16
C GLY A 118 22.92 19.13 -17.89
N ALA A 119 22.72 17.81 -18.04
CA ALA A 119 23.65 16.92 -18.72
C ALA A 119 23.77 17.22 -20.22
N GLN A 120 22.69 17.69 -20.88
CA GLN A 120 22.72 18.05 -22.30
C GLN A 120 23.30 19.45 -22.52
N ALA A 121 22.87 20.44 -21.74
CA ALA A 121 23.27 21.85 -21.88
C ALA A 121 24.77 22.04 -21.66
N TYR A 122 25.35 21.38 -20.64
CA TYR A 122 26.74 21.55 -20.25
C TYR A 122 27.62 20.32 -20.53
N ARG A 123 27.24 19.47 -21.50
CA ARG A 123 27.94 18.22 -21.82
C ARG A 123 29.46 18.37 -22.02
N ARG A 124 29.89 19.52 -22.55
CA ARG A 124 31.30 19.82 -22.86
C ARG A 124 31.94 20.85 -21.91
N ASP A 125 31.17 21.41 -20.98
CA ASP A 125 31.59 22.45 -20.05
C ASP A 125 31.47 21.92 -18.61
N TYR A 126 32.57 21.36 -18.11
CA TYR A 126 32.54 20.65 -16.83
C TYR A 126 32.39 21.56 -15.61
N ASP A 127 32.82 22.82 -15.71
CA ASP A 127 32.71 23.76 -14.60
C ASP A 127 31.26 24.19 -14.44
N ASN A 128 30.59 24.55 -15.55
CA ASN A 128 29.16 24.88 -15.53
C ASN A 128 28.27 23.66 -15.28
N LEU A 129 28.67 22.46 -15.72
CA LEU A 129 27.99 21.20 -15.36
C LEU A 129 28.00 21.01 -13.83
N THR A 130 29.16 21.19 -13.20
CA THR A 130 29.30 21.05 -11.74
C THR A 130 28.46 22.11 -11.02
N ALA A 131 28.54 23.37 -11.43
CA ALA A 131 27.75 24.46 -10.86
C ALA A 131 26.23 24.25 -11.03
N TYR A 132 25.79 23.68 -12.17
CA TYR A 132 24.38 23.34 -12.39
C TYR A 132 23.90 22.29 -11.38
N PHE A 133 24.62 21.17 -11.27
CA PHE A 133 24.23 20.08 -10.36
C PHE A 133 24.45 20.42 -8.87
N ASN A 134 25.22 21.48 -8.57
CA ASN A 134 25.40 22.01 -7.22
C ASN A 134 24.36 23.09 -6.83
N LEU A 135 23.34 23.34 -7.69
CA LEU A 135 22.31 24.37 -7.49
C LEU A 135 22.86 25.81 -7.44
N GLU A 136 24.01 26.07 -8.06
CA GLU A 136 24.67 27.39 -8.06
C GLU A 136 24.34 28.21 -9.31
N SER A 137 24.05 27.53 -10.43
CA SER A 137 23.75 28.23 -11.69
C SER A 137 22.31 28.75 -11.74
N LYS A 138 22.13 29.91 -12.37
CA LYS A 138 20.79 30.50 -12.59
C LYS A 138 19.88 29.56 -13.38
N ASP A 139 20.44 28.87 -14.38
CA ASP A 139 19.71 27.92 -15.21
C ASP A 139 19.25 26.70 -14.40
N SER A 140 20.06 26.24 -13.43
CA SER A 140 19.69 25.16 -12.52
C SER A 140 18.51 25.53 -11.64
N LEU A 141 18.53 26.72 -11.03
CA LEU A 141 17.45 27.23 -10.21
C LEU A 141 16.18 27.51 -11.04
N ALA A 142 16.33 28.05 -12.26
CA ALA A 142 15.22 28.29 -13.17
C ALA A 142 14.57 26.98 -13.62
N MET A 143 15.35 25.97 -13.99
CA MET A 143 14.85 24.65 -14.35
C MET A 143 14.21 23.95 -13.14
N LEU A 144 14.81 24.08 -11.94
CA LEU A 144 14.22 23.55 -10.70
C LEU A 144 12.85 24.18 -10.42
N GLN A 145 12.70 25.48 -10.59
CA GLN A 145 11.41 26.16 -10.42
C GLN A 145 10.40 25.76 -11.50
N LYS A 146 10.86 25.61 -12.75
CA LYS A 146 10.02 25.14 -13.86
C LYS A 146 9.50 23.72 -13.65
N GLU A 147 10.31 22.85 -13.07
CA GLU A 147 9.98 21.43 -12.86
C GLU A 147 9.29 21.14 -11.51
N ARG A 148 9.16 22.14 -10.63
CA ARG A 148 8.31 22.04 -9.44
C ARG A 148 6.86 21.93 -9.89
N ARG A 149 6.35 20.70 -9.94
CA ARG A 149 4.94 20.41 -10.17
C ARG A 149 4.17 20.47 -8.87
N GLY A 150 3.15 21.32 -8.86
CA GLY A 150 2.14 21.60 -7.84
C GLY A 150 2.18 20.82 -6.53
N VAL A 151 1.05 20.21 -6.20
CA VAL A 151 0.85 19.45 -4.98
C VAL A 151 1.44 18.05 -5.19
N LEU A 152 2.41 17.65 -4.36
CA LEU A 152 3.02 16.32 -4.43
C LEU A 152 2.12 15.25 -3.80
N PHE A 153 1.93 14.12 -4.48
CA PHE A 153 1.09 13.00 -4.01
C PHE A 153 1.52 12.49 -2.63
N VAL A 154 2.81 12.30 -2.39
CA VAL A 154 3.34 11.77 -1.12
C VAL A 154 2.97 12.66 0.09
N LYS A 155 2.70 13.96 -0.13
CA LYS A 155 2.25 14.88 0.93
C LYS A 155 0.74 14.81 1.17
N THR A 156 -0.03 14.26 0.24
CA THR A 156 -1.51 14.25 0.26
C THR A 156 -2.12 12.87 0.40
N GLN A 157 -1.40 11.79 0.06
CA GLN A 157 -1.89 10.40 0.05
C GLN A 157 -2.66 10.03 1.33
N ARG A 158 -2.09 10.32 2.51
CA ARG A 158 -2.77 10.04 3.79
C ARG A 158 -4.10 10.79 3.94
N LYS A 159 -4.16 12.04 3.49
CA LYS A 159 -5.40 12.84 3.52
C LYS A 159 -6.42 12.32 2.52
N LEU A 160 -5.97 11.86 1.35
CA LEU A 160 -6.83 11.24 0.33
C LEU A 160 -7.42 9.92 0.84
N ASN A 161 -6.63 9.08 1.50
CA ASN A 161 -7.14 7.86 2.15
C ASN A 161 -8.25 8.15 3.15
N PHE A 162 -8.06 9.13 4.06
CA PHE A 162 -9.11 9.53 4.99
C PHE A 162 -10.34 10.10 4.29
N TYR A 163 -10.15 10.86 3.21
CA TYR A 163 -11.24 11.40 2.40
C TYR A 163 -12.07 10.29 1.75
N LEU A 164 -11.44 9.31 1.10
CA LEU A 164 -12.15 8.19 0.47
C LEU A 164 -12.84 7.30 1.51
N ARG A 165 -12.17 7.01 2.63
CA ARG A 165 -12.74 6.24 3.73
C ARG A 165 -13.95 6.94 4.36
N ALA A 166 -13.93 8.27 4.44
CA ALA A 166 -15.07 9.04 4.94
C ALA A 166 -16.28 8.98 3.99
N LEU A 167 -16.05 8.86 2.67
CA LEU A 167 -17.13 8.72 1.69
C LEU A 167 -17.69 7.29 1.69
N TRP A 168 -16.86 6.27 1.42
CA TRP A 168 -17.34 4.91 1.18
C TRP A 168 -17.18 3.93 2.36
N GLY A 169 -16.64 4.35 3.49
CA GLY A 169 -16.49 3.50 4.67
C GLY A 169 -15.51 2.33 4.51
N ARG A 170 -14.73 2.31 3.42
CA ARG A 170 -13.70 1.29 3.11
C ARG A 170 -12.39 1.95 2.73
N ASP A 171 -11.31 1.18 2.82
CA ASP A 171 -9.99 1.61 2.38
C ASP A 171 -9.82 1.40 0.87
N PHE A 172 -9.04 2.26 0.23
CA PHE A 172 -8.66 2.19 -1.18
C PHE A 172 -7.14 2.22 -1.28
N PHE A 173 -6.59 1.48 -2.24
CA PHE A 173 -5.15 1.46 -2.47
C PHE A 173 -4.78 2.54 -3.48
N LEU A 174 -4.05 3.57 -3.07
CA LEU A 174 -3.56 4.61 -3.98
C LEU A 174 -2.05 4.51 -4.12
N ARG A 175 -1.55 4.48 -5.35
CA ARG A 175 -0.13 4.50 -5.67
C ARG A 175 0.22 5.70 -6.55
N PRO A 176 1.35 6.38 -6.30
CA PRO A 176 1.87 7.35 -7.25
C PRO A 176 2.43 6.60 -8.46
N THR A 177 2.09 7.06 -9.65
CA THR A 177 2.72 6.61 -10.88
C THR A 177 3.44 7.79 -11.50
N GLY A 178 4.69 7.55 -11.88
CA GLY A 178 5.53 8.59 -12.47
C GLY A 178 4.88 9.04 -13.76
N ALA A 179 4.52 10.32 -13.85
CA ALA A 179 4.07 10.94 -15.09
C ALA A 179 5.29 11.14 -16.02
N ASP A 180 5.92 10.02 -16.42
CA ASP A 180 7.04 9.98 -17.36
C ASP A 180 6.59 10.37 -18.78
N PHE A 181 5.28 10.51 -18.99
CA PHE A 181 4.67 11.03 -20.20
C PHE A 181 3.91 12.32 -19.88
N ALA A 182 4.02 13.32 -20.75
CA ALA A 182 3.14 14.50 -20.72
C ALA A 182 1.65 14.12 -20.88
N ASP A 183 1.37 12.85 -21.21
CA ASP A 183 0.06 12.29 -21.51
C ASP A 183 -0.39 11.26 -20.44
N PHE A 184 0.15 11.29 -19.22
CA PHE A 184 -0.29 10.39 -18.14
C PHE A 184 -1.77 10.60 -17.81
N ARG A 185 -2.53 9.51 -17.76
CA ARG A 185 -3.88 9.47 -17.17
C ARG A 185 -3.90 8.61 -15.92
N PRO A 186 -4.67 9.00 -14.89
CA PRO A 186 -5.01 8.10 -13.81
C PRO A 186 -5.64 6.81 -14.35
N TYR A 187 -5.44 5.69 -13.67
CA TYR A 187 -6.05 4.41 -14.05
C TYR A 187 -6.23 3.51 -12.83
N ILE A 188 -7.11 2.52 -12.98
CA ILE A 188 -7.29 1.46 -11.98
C ILE A 188 -6.71 0.17 -12.55
N GLU A 189 -5.85 -0.48 -11.78
CA GLU A 189 -5.26 -1.78 -12.13
C GLU A 189 -5.21 -2.65 -10.89
N THR A 190 -5.71 -3.89 -11.00
CA THR A 190 -5.75 -4.84 -9.87
C THR A 190 -6.32 -4.21 -8.58
N ASN A 191 -7.40 -3.44 -8.69
CA ASN A 191 -8.04 -2.71 -7.57
C ASN A 191 -7.16 -1.63 -6.90
N VAL A 192 -6.09 -1.18 -7.56
CA VAL A 192 -5.23 -0.08 -7.13
C VAL A 192 -5.49 1.15 -7.98
N LEU A 193 -5.65 2.31 -7.34
CA LEU A 193 -5.81 3.63 -7.97
C LEU A 193 -4.42 4.21 -8.24
N HIS A 194 -4.03 4.23 -9.50
CA HIS A 194 -2.78 4.84 -9.95
C HIS A 194 -2.98 6.33 -10.16
N MET A 195 -2.37 7.12 -9.27
CA MET A 195 -2.52 8.57 -9.17
C MET A 195 -1.28 9.29 -9.75
N PRO A 196 -1.44 10.50 -10.28
CA PRO A 196 -0.29 11.30 -10.69
C PRO A 196 0.62 11.64 -9.50
N ASP A 197 1.94 11.54 -9.69
CA ASP A 197 2.96 11.84 -8.68
C ASP A 197 2.97 13.30 -8.18
N ALA A 198 2.52 14.22 -9.02
CA ALA A 198 2.18 15.60 -8.66
C ALA A 198 1.04 16.15 -9.53
N VAL A 199 0.28 17.10 -8.99
CA VAL A 199 -0.80 17.79 -9.70
C VAL A 199 -0.68 19.29 -9.50
N ASP A 200 -0.63 20.03 -10.60
CA ASP A 200 -0.67 21.50 -10.62
C ASP A 200 -2.08 22.02 -10.31
N ASP A 201 -2.17 23.28 -9.88
CA ASP A 201 -3.44 23.99 -9.85
C ASP A 201 -3.93 24.14 -11.29
N ILE A 202 -5.23 23.96 -11.53
CA ILE A 202 -5.84 24.10 -12.85
C ILE A 202 -6.82 25.27 -12.77
N ASP A 203 -6.45 26.39 -13.41
CA ASP A 203 -7.16 27.66 -13.29
C ASP A 203 -7.30 28.04 -11.80
N ASP A 204 -8.52 28.37 -11.33
CA ASP A 204 -8.80 28.66 -9.91
C ASP A 204 -8.95 27.40 -9.03
N VAL A 205 -8.80 26.18 -9.58
CA VAL A 205 -8.97 24.93 -8.84
C VAL A 205 -7.64 24.44 -8.26
N PRO A 206 -7.47 24.39 -6.92
CA PRO A 206 -6.23 23.92 -6.32
C PRO A 206 -5.95 22.44 -6.64
N GLY A 207 -4.69 22.06 -6.83
CA GLY A 207 -4.28 20.70 -7.17
C GLY A 207 -4.72 19.64 -6.16
N LEU A 208 -4.94 20.03 -4.88
CA LEU A 208 -5.54 19.13 -3.88
C LEU A 208 -7.00 18.76 -4.22
N GLU A 209 -7.78 19.68 -4.76
CA GLU A 209 -9.15 19.40 -5.20
C GLU A 209 -9.15 18.54 -6.47
N VAL A 210 -8.19 18.75 -7.37
CA VAL A 210 -7.99 17.85 -8.52
C VAL A 210 -7.71 16.42 -8.04
N TYR A 211 -6.80 16.24 -7.08
CA TYR A 211 -6.55 14.92 -6.47
C TYR A 211 -7.81 14.30 -5.87
N ARG A 212 -8.63 15.08 -5.16
CA ARG A 212 -9.89 14.59 -4.58
C ARG A 212 -10.89 14.19 -5.66
N ALA A 213 -10.98 14.98 -6.74
CA ALA A 213 -11.85 14.70 -7.87
C ALA A 213 -11.46 13.39 -8.55
N THR A 214 -10.16 13.22 -8.83
CA THR A 214 -9.59 12.02 -9.44
C THR A 214 -9.77 10.78 -8.58
N ALA A 215 -9.41 10.88 -7.29
CA ALA A 215 -9.52 9.76 -6.37
C ALA A 215 -10.99 9.36 -6.16
N ALA A 216 -11.91 10.33 -6.04
CA ALA A 216 -13.34 10.07 -5.90
C ALA A 216 -13.94 9.44 -7.17
N HIS A 217 -13.49 9.87 -8.35
CA HIS A 217 -13.92 9.30 -9.63
C HIS A 217 -13.57 7.81 -9.73
N MET A 218 -12.29 7.47 -9.55
CA MET A 218 -11.85 6.08 -9.60
C MET A 218 -12.43 5.22 -8.46
N ALA A 219 -12.57 5.78 -7.26
CA ALA A 219 -13.23 5.10 -6.15
C ALA A 219 -14.72 4.84 -6.44
N ALA A 220 -15.38 5.74 -7.16
CA ALA A 220 -16.76 5.55 -7.59
C ALA A 220 -16.88 4.38 -8.58
N HIS A 221 -15.96 4.25 -9.54
CA HIS A 221 -15.88 3.08 -10.43
C HIS A 221 -15.82 1.78 -9.62
N MET A 222 -14.85 1.67 -8.71
CA MET A 222 -14.71 0.49 -7.84
C MET A 222 -15.88 0.22 -6.89
N SER A 223 -16.68 1.24 -6.57
CA SER A 223 -17.76 1.13 -5.59
C SER A 223 -19.12 0.84 -6.22
N TYR A 224 -19.30 1.24 -7.49
CA TYR A 224 -20.63 1.27 -8.11
C TYR A 224 -20.75 0.47 -9.40
N MET A 225 -19.63 0.11 -10.01
CA MET A 225 -19.59 -0.85 -11.12
C MET A 225 -19.95 -2.24 -10.60
N GLN A 226 -20.93 -2.88 -11.25
CA GLN A 226 -21.40 -4.22 -10.87
C GLN A 226 -20.82 -5.33 -11.76
N ALA A 227 -20.55 -5.00 -13.02
CA ALA A 227 -20.00 -5.90 -14.02
C ALA A 227 -19.17 -5.10 -15.03
N ALA A 228 -18.19 -5.77 -15.64
CA ALA A 228 -17.44 -5.21 -16.75
C ALA A 228 -18.28 -5.12 -18.03
N ILE A 229 -17.94 -4.16 -18.88
CA ILE A 229 -18.57 -3.95 -20.17
C ILE A 229 -17.79 -4.80 -21.18
N SER A 230 -18.50 -5.67 -21.91
CA SER A 230 -17.89 -6.45 -22.98
C SER A 230 -17.32 -5.52 -24.06
N ALA A 231 -16.05 -5.75 -24.41
CA ALA A 231 -15.36 -5.07 -25.50
C ALA A 231 -15.57 -5.75 -26.87
N GLU A 232 -16.34 -6.83 -26.95
CA GLU A 232 -16.53 -7.60 -28.17
C GLU A 232 -17.12 -6.75 -29.31
N GLU A 233 -16.55 -6.92 -30.51
CA GLU A 233 -16.97 -6.23 -31.74
C GLU A 233 -16.92 -4.69 -31.68
N LEU A 234 -16.34 -4.10 -30.63
CA LEU A 234 -16.17 -2.65 -30.50
C LEU A 234 -14.83 -2.19 -31.07
N SER A 235 -14.87 -1.09 -31.82
CA SER A 235 -13.67 -0.34 -32.17
C SER A 235 -13.17 0.50 -30.98
N PRO A 236 -11.86 0.81 -30.90
CA PRO A 236 -11.32 1.65 -29.82
C PRO A 236 -12.00 3.04 -29.70
N ALA A 237 -12.47 3.58 -30.82
CA ALA A 237 -13.23 4.83 -30.82
C ALA A 237 -14.62 4.63 -30.18
N GLN A 238 -15.34 3.55 -30.48
CA GLN A 238 -16.61 3.24 -29.81
C GLN A 238 -16.41 3.02 -28.31
N MET A 239 -15.36 2.30 -27.92
CA MET A 239 -14.99 2.13 -26.51
C MET A 239 -14.78 3.48 -25.81
N SER A 240 -14.07 4.42 -26.44
CA SER A 240 -13.85 5.76 -25.87
C SER A 240 -15.16 6.51 -25.61
N PHE A 241 -16.14 6.41 -26.52
CA PHE A 241 -17.44 7.06 -26.36
C PHE A 241 -18.26 6.38 -25.24
N ILE A 242 -18.28 5.05 -25.19
CA ILE A 242 -18.93 4.29 -24.11
C ILE A 242 -18.29 4.63 -22.76
N GLY A 243 -16.97 4.78 -22.68
CA GLY A 243 -16.25 5.21 -21.48
C GLY A 243 -16.74 6.56 -20.93
N ILE A 244 -16.96 7.56 -21.80
CA ILE A 244 -17.49 8.87 -21.39
C ILE A 244 -18.87 8.75 -20.74
N LEU A 245 -19.72 7.87 -21.28
CA LEU A 245 -21.06 7.60 -20.73
C LEU A 245 -20.97 6.83 -19.42
N GLU A 246 -20.06 5.87 -19.32
CA GLU A 246 -19.83 5.11 -18.10
C GLU A 246 -19.34 6.00 -16.95
N ASP A 247 -18.39 6.89 -17.23
CA ASP A 247 -17.97 7.89 -16.25
C ASP A 247 -19.14 8.73 -15.77
N ALA A 248 -19.98 9.22 -16.69
CA ALA A 248 -21.15 10.01 -16.33
C ALA A 248 -22.17 9.23 -15.48
N ARG A 249 -22.37 7.93 -15.76
CA ARG A 249 -23.27 7.04 -15.00
C ARG A 249 -22.75 6.82 -13.57
N ILE A 250 -21.47 6.52 -13.44
CA ILE A 250 -20.84 6.27 -12.14
C ILE A 250 -20.74 7.55 -11.31
N GLU A 251 -20.40 8.68 -11.94
CA GLU A 251 -20.43 10.00 -11.30
C GLU A 251 -21.85 10.36 -10.83
N TYR A 252 -22.88 10.11 -11.65
CA TYR A 252 -24.27 10.32 -11.25
C TYR A 252 -24.62 9.55 -9.97
N LYS A 253 -24.29 8.26 -9.92
CA LYS A 253 -24.55 7.39 -8.76
C LYS A 253 -23.79 7.84 -7.52
N ALA A 254 -22.54 8.27 -7.68
CA ALA A 254 -21.74 8.85 -6.61
C ALA A 254 -22.36 10.17 -6.08
N ILE A 255 -22.90 11.01 -6.95
CA ILE A 255 -23.55 12.28 -6.58
C ILE A 255 -24.82 12.04 -5.77
N GLN A 256 -25.59 10.99 -6.05
CA GLN A 256 -26.77 10.64 -5.25
C GLN A 256 -26.40 10.36 -3.79
N SER A 257 -25.26 9.69 -3.56
CA SER A 257 -24.75 9.42 -2.21
C SER A 257 -24.05 10.64 -1.60
N PHE A 258 -23.31 11.40 -2.43
CA PHE A 258 -22.45 12.50 -2.01
C PHE A 258 -22.64 13.74 -2.89
N PRO A 259 -23.67 14.57 -2.64
CA PRO A 259 -24.00 15.71 -3.51
C PRO A 259 -22.87 16.74 -3.69
N GLY A 260 -21.93 16.80 -2.74
CA GLY A 260 -20.75 17.66 -2.81
C GLY A 260 -19.81 17.34 -3.99
N LEU A 261 -19.77 16.08 -4.45
CA LEU A 261 -18.95 15.66 -5.58
C LEU A 261 -19.37 16.34 -6.90
N LYS A 262 -20.67 16.62 -7.08
CA LYS A 262 -21.17 17.35 -8.26
C LYS A 262 -20.50 18.71 -8.39
N LYS A 263 -20.35 19.44 -7.28
CA LYS A 263 -19.71 20.76 -7.27
C LYS A 263 -18.23 20.65 -7.67
N LEU A 264 -17.54 19.64 -7.14
CA LEU A 264 -16.12 19.40 -7.38
C LEU A 264 -15.81 19.01 -8.83
N TRP A 265 -16.55 18.05 -9.40
CA TRP A 265 -16.36 17.66 -10.80
C TRP A 265 -16.81 18.75 -11.76
N ARG A 266 -17.91 19.44 -11.46
CA ARG A 266 -18.38 20.57 -12.27
C ARG A 266 -17.36 21.70 -12.34
N SER A 267 -16.64 22.01 -11.25
CA SER A 267 -15.60 23.06 -11.30
C SER A 267 -14.44 22.72 -12.23
N LEU A 268 -14.17 21.43 -12.48
CA LEU A 268 -13.14 20.99 -13.42
C LEU A 268 -13.65 20.85 -14.86
N LEU A 269 -14.89 20.37 -15.05
CA LEU A 269 -15.50 20.27 -16.39
C LEU A 269 -15.93 21.62 -16.97
N SER A 270 -16.08 22.66 -16.14
CA SER A 270 -16.47 24.00 -16.61
C SER A 270 -15.28 24.87 -17.02
N ILE A 271 -14.05 24.34 -16.97
CA ILE A 271 -12.84 25.07 -17.35
C ILE A 271 -12.84 25.30 -18.86
N GLU A 272 -12.68 26.55 -19.27
CA GLU A 272 -12.50 26.92 -20.67
C GLU A 272 -11.00 27.05 -20.96
N TYR A 273 -10.55 26.43 -22.05
CA TYR A 273 -9.16 26.45 -22.46
C TYR A 273 -8.98 27.44 -23.63
N ASP A 274 -8.00 28.33 -23.53
CA ASP A 274 -7.68 29.31 -24.59
C ASP A 274 -7.22 28.65 -25.90
N ASP A 275 -6.54 27.50 -25.79
CA ASP A 275 -6.03 26.76 -26.94
C ASP A 275 -7.13 25.94 -27.63
N ALA A 276 -7.26 26.11 -28.94
CA ALA A 276 -8.15 25.30 -29.75
C ALA A 276 -7.69 23.83 -29.77
N PRO A 277 -8.59 22.84 -29.57
CA PRO A 277 -8.22 21.44 -29.61
C PRO A 277 -7.78 21.00 -31.01
N GLU A 278 -6.99 19.92 -31.09
CA GLU A 278 -6.50 19.37 -32.37
C GLU A 278 -7.64 18.98 -33.34
N HIS A 279 -8.84 18.69 -32.81
CA HIS A 279 -10.02 18.31 -33.58
C HIS A 279 -11.29 18.96 -33.01
N PRO A 280 -12.20 19.54 -33.83
CA PRO A 280 -13.41 20.22 -33.35
C PRO A 280 -14.32 19.35 -32.47
N GLY A 281 -14.45 18.07 -32.81
CA GLY A 281 -15.24 17.10 -32.04
C GLY A 281 -14.79 16.96 -30.57
N MET A 282 -13.55 17.31 -30.22
CA MET A 282 -13.09 17.26 -28.82
C MET A 282 -13.82 18.28 -27.95
N LEU A 283 -14.05 19.49 -28.46
CA LEU A 283 -14.79 20.52 -27.74
C LEU A 283 -16.24 20.08 -27.48
N LEU A 284 -16.84 19.38 -28.45
CA LEU A 284 -18.18 18.82 -28.32
C LEU A 284 -18.22 17.70 -27.26
N LEU A 285 -17.22 16.82 -27.21
CA LEU A 285 -17.14 15.76 -26.20
C LEU A 285 -16.88 16.31 -24.79
N GLU A 286 -15.99 17.30 -24.64
CA GLU A 286 -15.75 18.01 -23.39
C GLU A 286 -17.04 18.68 -22.88
N ARG A 287 -17.78 19.35 -23.78
CA ARG A 287 -19.07 19.95 -23.45
C ARG A 287 -20.14 18.90 -23.13
N MET A 288 -20.15 17.78 -23.85
CA MET A 288 -21.07 16.67 -23.61
C MET A 288 -20.87 16.10 -22.21
N ALA A 289 -19.62 15.86 -21.77
CA ALA A 289 -19.35 15.41 -20.39
C ALA A 289 -19.95 16.37 -19.33
N LEU A 290 -19.84 17.69 -19.54
CA LEU A 290 -20.45 18.69 -18.65
C LEU A 290 -22.00 18.65 -18.70
N MET A 291 -22.60 18.44 -19.87
CA MET A 291 -24.05 18.31 -20.04
C MET A 291 -24.59 17.04 -19.38
N LEU A 292 -23.85 15.93 -19.45
CA LEU A 292 -24.19 14.67 -18.78
C LEU A 292 -24.08 14.81 -17.25
N LEU A 293 -23.11 15.58 -16.73
CA LEU A 293 -22.99 15.87 -15.29
C LEU A 293 -24.10 16.81 -14.79
N ASP A 294 -24.52 17.78 -15.60
CA ASP A 294 -25.51 18.78 -15.19
C ASP A 294 -26.54 19.13 -16.28
N ALA A 295 -27.76 18.62 -16.09
CA ALA A 295 -28.92 18.84 -16.96
C ALA A 295 -29.26 20.31 -17.25
N LYS A 296 -28.77 21.26 -16.45
CA LYS A 296 -28.98 22.70 -16.69
C LYS A 296 -28.06 23.26 -17.77
N VAL A 297 -27.00 22.56 -18.14
CA VAL A 297 -26.05 23.00 -19.16
C VAL A 297 -26.56 22.59 -20.54
N ARG A 298 -26.47 23.52 -21.49
CA ARG A 298 -26.85 23.33 -22.88
C ARG A 298 -25.70 23.74 -23.80
N SER A 299 -25.72 23.23 -25.03
CA SER A 299 -24.87 23.65 -26.14
C SER A 299 -25.70 24.38 -27.20
N GLU A 300 -25.04 24.88 -28.24
CA GLU A 300 -25.70 25.42 -29.44
C GLU A 300 -26.22 24.32 -30.38
N ASP A 301 -26.05 23.05 -30.01
CA ASP A 301 -26.37 21.89 -30.84
C ASP A 301 -27.62 21.16 -30.31
N ASP A 302 -28.73 21.33 -31.02
CA ASP A 302 -30.04 20.77 -30.63
C ASP A 302 -30.07 19.24 -30.57
N GLU A 303 -29.33 18.54 -31.44
CA GLU A 303 -29.28 17.08 -31.46
C GLU A 303 -28.49 16.55 -30.25
N LEU A 304 -27.37 17.21 -29.89
CA LEU A 304 -26.63 16.88 -28.67
C LEU A 304 -27.40 17.26 -27.39
N ASN A 305 -28.16 18.36 -27.41
CA ASN A 305 -29.06 18.72 -26.31
C ASN A 305 -30.14 17.64 -26.11
N ALA A 306 -30.76 17.16 -27.20
CA ALA A 306 -31.75 16.08 -27.15
C ALA A 306 -31.14 14.76 -26.64
N PHE A 307 -29.91 14.44 -27.06
CA PHE A 307 -29.18 13.27 -26.55
C PHE A 307 -28.96 13.36 -25.02
N ALA A 308 -28.48 14.51 -24.52
CA ALA A 308 -28.29 14.70 -23.09
C ALA A 308 -29.61 14.63 -22.30
N ASP A 309 -30.71 15.17 -22.86
CA ASP A 309 -32.04 15.06 -22.25
C ASP A 309 -32.52 13.61 -22.18
N SER A 310 -32.24 12.79 -23.20
CA SER A 310 -32.50 11.35 -23.19
C SER A 310 -31.72 10.63 -22.09
N PHE A 311 -30.45 11.01 -21.86
CA PHE A 311 -29.64 10.46 -20.77
C PHE A 311 -30.26 10.78 -19.40
N HIS A 312 -30.57 12.07 -19.15
CA HIS A 312 -31.17 12.51 -17.89
C HIS A 312 -32.56 11.93 -17.62
N ALA A 313 -33.30 11.56 -18.67
CA ALA A 313 -34.60 10.90 -18.53
C ALA A 313 -34.48 9.43 -18.11
N GLN A 314 -33.38 8.76 -18.44
CA GLN A 314 -33.19 7.32 -18.19
C GLN A 314 -32.30 7.02 -16.97
N ILE A 315 -31.36 7.91 -16.64
CA ILE A 315 -30.28 7.62 -15.69
C ILE A 315 -30.77 7.32 -14.27
N ASP A 316 -31.84 7.96 -13.79
CA ASP A 316 -32.36 7.73 -12.43
C ASP A 316 -32.82 6.27 -12.23
N GLU A 317 -33.54 5.73 -13.23
CA GLU A 317 -34.07 4.35 -13.20
C GLU A 317 -33.01 3.31 -13.61
N ARG A 318 -32.07 3.68 -14.49
CA ARG A 318 -31.09 2.76 -15.10
C ARG A 318 -29.65 2.97 -14.61
N GLN A 319 -29.45 3.68 -13.50
CA GLN A 319 -28.11 3.93 -12.94
C GLN A 319 -27.32 2.66 -12.58
N ASP A 320 -27.99 1.54 -12.33
CA ASP A 320 -27.36 0.24 -12.04
C ASP A 320 -27.17 -0.65 -13.28
N ASP A 321 -27.64 -0.22 -14.45
CA ASP A 321 -27.60 -0.97 -15.69
C ASP A 321 -26.43 -0.53 -16.58
N THR A 322 -25.39 -1.35 -16.68
CA THR A 322 -24.22 -1.10 -17.54
C THR A 322 -24.56 -1.03 -19.03
N GLN A 323 -25.68 -1.63 -19.45
CA GLN A 323 -26.15 -1.55 -20.83
C GLN A 323 -26.61 -0.15 -21.21
N LEU A 324 -26.92 0.73 -20.24
CA LEU A 324 -27.20 2.13 -20.53
C LEU A 324 -25.97 2.80 -21.15
N SER A 325 -24.80 2.65 -20.51
CA SER A 325 -23.54 3.22 -20.99
C SER A 325 -23.16 2.69 -22.36
N TRP A 326 -23.34 1.39 -22.59
CA TRP A 326 -23.05 0.74 -23.88
C TRP A 326 -23.94 1.29 -25.01
N HIS A 327 -25.27 1.25 -24.84
CA HIS A 327 -26.20 1.70 -25.88
C HIS A 327 -26.07 3.19 -26.18
N MET A 328 -26.06 4.03 -25.14
CA MET A 328 -25.96 5.47 -25.32
C MET A 328 -24.59 5.91 -25.83
N GLY A 329 -23.52 5.20 -25.47
CA GLY A 329 -22.18 5.43 -26.00
C GLY A 329 -22.10 5.18 -27.51
N LEU A 330 -22.73 4.10 -27.99
CA LEU A 330 -22.82 3.83 -29.42
C LEU A 330 -23.72 4.83 -30.16
N GLU A 331 -24.83 5.25 -29.55
CA GLU A 331 -25.68 6.30 -30.11
C GLU A 331 -24.90 7.62 -30.28
N LEU A 332 -24.15 8.04 -29.26
CA LEU A 332 -23.30 9.23 -29.33
C LEU A 332 -22.22 9.08 -30.40
N PHE A 333 -21.58 7.91 -30.49
CA PHE A 333 -20.61 7.61 -31.54
C PHE A 333 -21.24 7.74 -32.94
N ASN A 334 -22.45 7.22 -33.14
CA ASN A 334 -23.15 7.28 -34.42
C ASN A 334 -23.51 8.71 -34.84
N ILE A 335 -23.88 9.58 -33.88
CA ILE A 335 -24.09 11.02 -34.13
C ILE A 335 -22.79 11.63 -34.68
N PHE A 336 -21.66 11.43 -34.00
CA PHE A 336 -20.37 11.97 -34.43
C PHE A 336 -19.90 11.35 -35.76
N ALA A 337 -20.11 10.06 -35.97
CA ALA A 337 -19.73 9.35 -37.19
C ALA A 337 -20.55 9.84 -38.39
N GLY A 338 -21.86 10.02 -38.23
CA GLY A 338 -22.74 10.57 -39.26
C GLY A 338 -22.35 11.97 -39.70
N ARG A 339 -21.81 12.77 -38.76
CA ARG A 339 -21.31 14.13 -39.01
C ARG A 339 -19.85 14.16 -39.50
N LYS A 340 -19.15 13.03 -39.50
CA LYS A 340 -17.70 12.91 -39.78
C LYS A 340 -16.84 13.74 -38.79
N GLU A 341 -17.28 13.79 -37.54
CA GLU A 341 -16.64 14.55 -36.46
C GLU A 341 -15.95 13.65 -35.43
N VAL A 342 -15.83 12.35 -35.70
CA VAL A 342 -15.12 11.39 -34.84
C VAL A 342 -13.61 11.70 -34.85
N PRO A 343 -13.02 12.13 -33.73
CA PRO A 343 -11.57 12.32 -33.64
C PRO A 343 -10.84 10.97 -33.74
N SER A 344 -9.58 11.00 -34.20
CA SER A 344 -8.74 9.79 -34.16
C SER A 344 -8.45 9.35 -32.72
N LEU A 345 -8.16 8.06 -32.50
CA LEU A 345 -7.89 7.49 -31.17
C LEU A 345 -6.83 8.28 -30.39
N ARG A 346 -5.69 8.61 -31.04
CA ARG A 346 -4.62 9.43 -30.44
C ARG A 346 -5.13 10.76 -29.87
N ILE A 347 -6.14 11.35 -30.51
CA ILE A 347 -6.72 12.63 -30.09
C ILE A 347 -7.74 12.40 -28.96
N LEU A 348 -8.55 11.34 -29.04
CA LEU A 348 -9.50 10.94 -27.99
C LEU A 348 -8.79 10.68 -26.65
N GLU A 349 -7.67 9.97 -26.67
CA GLU A 349 -6.83 9.69 -25.48
C GLU A 349 -6.29 10.98 -24.82
N ARG A 350 -6.34 12.12 -25.52
CA ARG A 350 -5.91 13.44 -25.05
C ARG A 350 -7.06 14.37 -24.67
N ILE A 351 -8.28 13.85 -24.47
CA ILE A 351 -9.43 14.67 -24.01
C ILE A 351 -9.11 15.43 -22.71
N ARG A 352 -9.41 16.73 -22.65
CA ARG A 352 -8.98 17.61 -21.55
C ARG A 352 -9.93 17.58 -20.36
N ILE A 353 -10.18 16.38 -19.85
CA ILE A 353 -10.92 16.16 -18.60
C ILE A 353 -9.92 15.68 -17.55
N PRO A 354 -9.40 16.59 -16.70
CA PRO A 354 -8.15 16.37 -15.97
C PRO A 354 -8.26 15.36 -14.82
N TYR A 355 -9.46 14.98 -14.40
CA TYR A 355 -9.66 14.12 -13.23
C TYR A 355 -10.10 12.70 -13.57
N ARG A 356 -10.60 12.44 -14.78
CA ARG A 356 -11.09 11.11 -15.18
C ARG A 356 -9.92 10.20 -15.50
N ASP A 357 -10.15 8.91 -15.29
CA ASP A 357 -9.18 7.86 -15.61
C ASP A 357 -9.19 7.53 -17.11
N ASP A 358 -8.50 6.45 -17.50
CA ASP A 358 -8.46 5.95 -18.88
C ASP A 358 -9.50 4.86 -19.17
N ASN A 359 -10.41 4.62 -18.23
CA ASN A 359 -11.48 3.62 -18.29
C ASN A 359 -11.01 2.17 -18.51
N ARG A 360 -9.71 1.84 -18.37
CA ARG A 360 -9.23 0.46 -18.63
C ARG A 360 -9.91 -0.58 -17.75
N PHE A 361 -10.31 -0.19 -16.54
CA PHE A 361 -10.95 -1.03 -15.54
C PHE A 361 -12.40 -1.40 -15.89
N VAL A 362 -13.04 -0.64 -16.80
CA VAL A 362 -14.43 -0.84 -17.18
C VAL A 362 -14.61 -2.06 -18.08
N TRP A 363 -13.56 -2.50 -18.79
CA TRP A 363 -13.66 -3.43 -19.90
C TRP A 363 -13.39 -4.89 -19.52
N GLU A 364 -14.19 -5.79 -20.09
CA GLU A 364 -13.92 -7.23 -20.14
C GLU A 364 -13.39 -7.60 -21.53
N PHE A 365 -12.24 -8.25 -21.59
CA PHE A 365 -11.66 -8.79 -22.83
C PHE A 365 -11.70 -10.31 -22.77
N GLU A 366 -12.31 -10.94 -23.77
CA GLU A 366 -12.31 -12.40 -23.92
C GLU A 366 -10.94 -12.87 -24.44
N GLU A 367 -9.96 -13.04 -23.54
CA GLU A 367 -8.76 -13.81 -23.80
C GLU A 367 -8.57 -14.85 -22.68
N LEU A 368 -8.28 -16.10 -23.08
CA LEU A 368 -7.95 -17.23 -22.21
C LEU A 368 -6.87 -16.84 -21.19
N THR A 369 -7.28 -16.39 -20.01
CA THR A 369 -6.42 -16.19 -18.85
C THR A 369 -6.29 -17.52 -18.11
N TRP A 370 -5.54 -18.45 -18.72
CA TRP A 370 -4.83 -19.44 -17.92
C TRP A 370 -3.63 -18.70 -17.31
N ASP A 371 -3.63 -18.56 -15.98
CA ASP A 371 -2.63 -17.89 -15.13
C ASP A 371 -2.62 -16.36 -15.05
N VAL A 372 -3.68 -15.76 -14.48
CA VAL A 372 -3.52 -14.52 -13.69
C VAL A 372 -4.15 -14.72 -12.31
N ASP A 373 -3.44 -15.46 -11.47
CA ASP A 373 -3.64 -15.46 -10.01
C ASP A 373 -3.41 -14.04 -9.47
N ASN A 374 -4.48 -13.29 -9.22
CA ASN A 374 -4.56 -12.27 -8.15
C ASN A 374 -5.97 -11.69 -7.96
N GLU A 375 -7.00 -12.52 -8.08
CA GLU A 375 -8.21 -12.25 -7.30
C GLU A 375 -7.88 -12.55 -5.83
N TYR A 376 -7.79 -11.50 -5.02
CA TYR A 376 -7.81 -11.65 -3.58
C TYR A 376 -9.19 -12.18 -3.17
N VAL A 377 -9.31 -13.51 -3.16
CA VAL A 377 -10.40 -14.22 -2.50
C VAL A 377 -10.01 -14.34 -1.03
N PRO A 378 -10.81 -13.82 -0.08
CA PRO A 378 -10.53 -13.98 1.35
C PRO A 378 -10.26 -15.45 1.67
N ALA A 379 -9.19 -15.75 2.42
CA ALA A 379 -8.83 -17.14 2.76
C ALA A 379 -9.97 -17.88 3.47
N SER A 380 -10.83 -17.14 4.18
CA SER A 380 -12.06 -17.64 4.82
C SER A 380 -13.09 -18.26 3.86
N GLN A 381 -12.98 -18.03 2.54
CA GLN A 381 -13.91 -18.54 1.52
C GLN A 381 -13.33 -19.70 0.70
N ARG A 382 -12.06 -20.09 0.90
CA ARG A 382 -11.40 -21.11 0.07
C ARG A 382 -11.70 -22.56 0.47
N GLN A 383 -11.99 -22.83 1.75
CA GLN A 383 -12.26 -24.19 2.24
C GLN A 383 -13.41 -24.23 3.23
N VAL A 384 -14.43 -25.02 2.95
CA VAL A 384 -15.60 -25.21 3.82
C VAL A 384 -15.45 -26.53 4.59
N ARG A 385 -15.30 -26.46 5.91
CA ARG A 385 -15.27 -27.64 6.77
C ARG A 385 -16.69 -28.04 7.17
N LYS A 386 -17.11 -29.28 6.88
CA LYS A 386 -18.43 -29.82 7.25
C LYS A 386 -18.28 -31.04 8.14
N ARG A 387 -19.09 -31.12 9.20
CA ARG A 387 -19.23 -32.36 9.99
C ARG A 387 -20.29 -33.24 9.35
N VAL A 388 -19.92 -34.47 9.03
CA VAL A 388 -20.80 -35.41 8.32
C VAL A 388 -20.92 -36.71 9.11
N SER A 389 -22.04 -37.40 8.94
CA SER A 389 -22.26 -38.73 9.50
C SER A 389 -21.51 -39.80 8.70
N VAL A 390 -21.34 -40.98 9.31
CA VAL A 390 -20.70 -42.14 8.66
C VAL A 390 -21.39 -42.52 7.35
N ILE A 391 -22.73 -42.42 7.30
CA ILE A 391 -23.49 -42.77 6.09
C ILE A 391 -23.32 -41.73 4.98
N GLU A 392 -23.24 -40.45 5.32
CA GLU A 392 -23.00 -39.37 4.35
C GLU A 392 -21.58 -39.47 3.79
N MET A 393 -20.59 -39.71 4.66
CA MET A 393 -19.20 -39.91 4.24
C MET A 393 -19.06 -41.13 3.33
N ALA A 394 -19.71 -42.26 3.65
CA ALA A 394 -19.63 -43.49 2.86
C ALA A 394 -20.33 -43.40 1.49
N ASN A 395 -21.32 -42.51 1.36
CA ASN A 395 -22.08 -42.36 0.11
C ASN A 395 -21.39 -41.47 -0.93
N GLU A 396 -20.47 -40.59 -0.52
CA GLU A 396 -19.86 -39.58 -1.40
C GLU A 396 -18.39 -39.87 -1.76
N VAL A 397 -17.91 -41.10 -1.56
CA VAL A 397 -16.51 -41.48 -1.81
C VAL A 397 -16.24 -41.62 -3.30
N ASP A 398 -15.95 -40.51 -4.00
CA ASP A 398 -15.52 -40.53 -5.41
C ASP A 398 -14.15 -39.86 -5.66
N CYS A 399 -13.40 -39.51 -4.61
CA CYS A 399 -12.00 -39.05 -4.75
C CYS A 399 -11.12 -39.53 -3.60
N GLU A 400 -10.41 -40.64 -3.82
CA GLU A 400 -9.48 -41.24 -2.85
C GLU A 400 -8.19 -40.42 -2.63
N LEU A 401 -8.01 -39.27 -3.30
CA LEU A 401 -6.75 -38.51 -3.35
C LEU A 401 -6.92 -36.97 -3.32
N ALA A 402 -7.93 -36.43 -2.63
CA ALA A 402 -8.03 -34.97 -2.45
C ALA A 402 -6.89 -34.45 -1.53
N GLY A 403 -6.11 -33.49 -2.04
CA GLY A 403 -4.99 -32.87 -1.34
C GLY A 403 -5.42 -31.72 -0.41
N ASP A 404 -4.45 -30.93 0.05
CA ASP A 404 -4.69 -29.75 0.90
C ASP A 404 -5.35 -28.58 0.12
N ASP A 405 -5.71 -28.77 -1.16
CA ASP A 405 -6.41 -27.86 -2.07
C ASP A 405 -7.93 -28.13 -2.19
N ALA A 406 -8.46 -29.10 -1.42
CA ALA A 406 -9.87 -29.44 -1.43
C ALA A 406 -10.77 -28.28 -0.98
N GLN A 407 -11.79 -27.95 -1.78
CA GLN A 407 -12.77 -26.88 -1.49
C GLN A 407 -13.67 -27.22 -0.30
N GLU A 408 -13.92 -28.50 -0.02
CA GLU A 408 -14.65 -28.97 1.16
C GLU A 408 -13.82 -30.02 1.93
N ILE A 409 -13.75 -29.86 3.25
CA ILE A 409 -13.13 -30.85 4.14
C ILE A 409 -14.22 -31.45 5.01
N TRP A 410 -14.48 -32.74 4.82
CA TRP A 410 -15.50 -33.45 5.59
C TRP A 410 -14.87 -34.12 6.82
N ILE A 411 -15.47 -33.88 7.98
CA ILE A 411 -14.99 -34.40 9.27
C ILE A 411 -16.04 -35.37 9.81
N CYS A 412 -15.68 -36.65 9.96
CA CYS A 412 -16.50 -37.64 10.64
C CYS A 412 -16.03 -37.79 12.09
N GLU A 413 -16.89 -37.50 13.06
CA GLU A 413 -16.56 -37.62 14.50
C GLU A 413 -16.65 -39.06 15.02
N THR A 414 -17.29 -39.95 14.27
CA THR A 414 -17.47 -41.33 14.70
C THR A 414 -16.20 -42.13 14.41
N GLU A 415 -15.60 -42.68 15.46
CA GLU A 415 -14.43 -43.54 15.34
C GLU A 415 -14.81 -44.88 14.68
N MET A 416 -14.08 -45.23 13.62
CA MET A 416 -14.35 -46.40 12.80
C MET A 416 -13.14 -47.35 12.83
N TYR A 417 -13.43 -48.65 12.85
CA TYR A 417 -12.42 -49.71 12.90
C TYR A 417 -12.52 -50.61 11.65
N PRO A 418 -11.38 -51.15 11.17
CA PRO A 418 -11.38 -52.15 10.11
C PRO A 418 -12.20 -53.39 10.52
N TYR A 419 -12.92 -54.00 9.57
CA TYR A 419 -13.86 -55.09 9.84
C TYR A 419 -13.23 -56.49 9.91
N GLU A 420 -12.00 -56.70 9.42
CA GLU A 420 -11.37 -58.02 9.41
C GLU A 420 -10.00 -58.02 10.12
N ASP A 421 -9.96 -58.84 11.17
CA ASP A 421 -8.82 -59.16 12.02
C ASP A 421 -7.64 -59.79 11.24
N ASP A 422 -6.43 -59.31 11.52
CA ASP A 422 -5.63 -60.14 12.41
C ASP A 422 -5.79 -59.51 13.80
N LEU A 423 -6.28 -60.28 14.77
CA LEU A 423 -6.66 -59.93 16.16
C LEU A 423 -5.54 -59.28 17.01
N GLU A 424 -4.54 -58.69 16.37
CA GLU A 424 -3.38 -58.00 16.93
C GLU A 424 -3.44 -56.48 16.75
N ASN A 425 -4.29 -55.94 15.86
CA ASN A 425 -4.38 -54.49 15.61
C ASN A 425 -5.72 -53.90 16.04
N THR A 426 -5.77 -53.40 17.28
CA THR A 426 -6.90 -52.61 17.83
C THR A 426 -6.86 -51.13 17.41
N ARG A 427 -6.33 -50.81 16.22
CA ARG A 427 -6.13 -49.43 15.79
C ARG A 427 -7.30 -48.93 14.94
N SER A 428 -7.82 -47.75 15.26
CA SER A 428 -8.89 -47.14 14.47
C SER A 428 -8.36 -46.54 13.17
N PHE A 429 -9.24 -46.29 12.21
CA PHE A 429 -8.86 -45.58 10.98
C PHE A 429 -8.30 -44.19 11.28
N ASN A 430 -8.72 -43.54 12.38
CA ASN A 430 -8.16 -42.27 12.85
C ASN A 430 -6.70 -42.43 13.31
N GLU A 431 -6.34 -43.53 13.96
CA GLU A 431 -4.96 -43.80 14.37
C GLU A 431 -4.06 -44.21 13.19
N MET A 432 -4.63 -44.84 12.16
CA MET A 432 -3.88 -45.29 10.98
C MET A 432 -3.66 -44.16 9.97
N TRP A 433 -4.69 -43.35 9.71
CA TRP A 433 -4.71 -42.38 8.61
C TRP A 433 -5.32 -41.02 8.98
N GLY A 434 -5.80 -40.84 10.22
CA GLY A 434 -6.35 -39.57 10.67
C GLY A 434 -5.28 -38.50 10.75
N LYS A 435 -5.58 -37.31 10.21
CA LYS A 435 -4.80 -36.10 10.51
C LYS A 435 -5.24 -35.56 11.88
N GLU A 436 -4.29 -35.09 12.68
CA GLU A 436 -4.58 -34.48 13.99
C GLU A 436 -5.58 -33.32 13.83
N GLN A 437 -6.61 -33.30 14.68
CA GLN A 437 -7.61 -32.24 14.64
C GLN A 437 -7.00 -30.94 15.16
N VAL A 438 -6.61 -30.09 14.22
CA VAL A 438 -6.20 -28.71 14.47
C VAL A 438 -7.45 -27.86 14.73
N SER A 439 -7.34 -26.77 15.50
CA SER A 439 -8.43 -25.81 15.64
C SER A 439 -8.95 -25.35 14.28
N ASP A 440 -10.17 -24.82 14.27
CA ASP A 440 -10.61 -24.03 13.13
C ASP A 440 -9.63 -22.87 12.90
N PRO A 441 -9.42 -22.46 11.63
CA PRO A 441 -8.49 -21.38 11.30
C PRO A 441 -8.98 -20.08 11.94
N PHE A 442 -8.12 -19.45 12.74
CA PHE A 442 -8.34 -18.11 13.23
C PHE A 442 -7.64 -17.12 12.30
N HIS A 443 -8.43 -16.29 11.63
CA HIS A 443 -7.89 -15.30 10.72
C HIS A 443 -7.59 -14.00 11.47
N TYR A 444 -6.39 -13.47 11.25
CA TYR A 444 -5.96 -12.19 11.78
C TYR A 444 -5.46 -11.30 10.65
N PRO A 445 -5.62 -9.97 10.80
CA PRO A 445 -5.02 -9.05 9.86
C PRO A 445 -3.48 -9.05 9.96
N GLU A 446 -2.78 -9.06 8.83
CA GLU A 446 -1.33 -8.85 8.79
C GLU A 446 -1.01 -7.40 8.41
N TRP A 447 -0.12 -6.74 9.15
CA TRP A 447 0.38 -5.43 8.73
C TRP A 447 1.33 -5.60 7.55
N ASP A 448 0.93 -5.08 6.39
CA ASP A 448 1.79 -5.02 5.22
C ASP A 448 2.47 -3.65 5.16
N TYR A 449 3.80 -3.68 5.28
CA TYR A 449 4.63 -2.48 5.31
C TYR A 449 4.74 -1.79 3.94
N GLN A 450 4.50 -2.48 2.82
CA GLN A 450 4.55 -1.88 1.48
C GLN A 450 3.30 -1.02 1.21
N ILE A 451 2.15 -1.46 1.71
CA ILE A 451 0.88 -0.73 1.56
C ILE A 451 0.50 0.10 2.80
N GLN A 452 1.31 0.04 3.86
CA GLN A 452 1.10 0.74 5.15
C GLN A 452 -0.30 0.53 5.71
N LEU A 453 -0.83 -0.69 5.56
CA LEU A 453 -2.18 -1.08 5.92
C LEU A 453 -2.20 -2.54 6.38
N ALA A 454 -3.19 -2.86 7.20
CA ALA A 454 -3.48 -4.22 7.61
C ALA A 454 -4.25 -4.95 6.50
N ARG A 455 -3.68 -6.01 5.93
CA ARG A 455 -4.39 -6.94 5.04
C ARG A 455 -5.39 -7.73 5.90
N PRO A 456 -6.71 -7.65 5.64
CA PRO A 456 -7.68 -8.43 6.39
C PRO A 456 -7.45 -9.94 6.16
N ASP A 457 -7.73 -10.75 7.17
CA ASP A 457 -7.74 -12.22 7.12
C ASP A 457 -6.53 -12.91 6.46
N TRP A 458 -5.37 -12.25 6.52
CA TRP A 458 -4.16 -12.68 5.82
C TRP A 458 -3.35 -13.70 6.61
N VAL A 459 -3.24 -13.52 7.94
CA VAL A 459 -2.63 -14.50 8.82
C VAL A 459 -3.65 -15.56 9.17
N THR A 460 -3.34 -16.83 8.94
CA THR A 460 -4.13 -17.95 9.45
C THR A 460 -3.41 -18.59 10.62
N VAL A 461 -4.01 -18.48 11.82
CA VAL A 461 -3.50 -19.07 13.04
C VAL A 461 -4.25 -20.36 13.33
N TYR A 462 -3.48 -21.42 13.47
CA TYR A 462 -3.96 -22.73 13.90
C TYR A 462 -3.54 -22.96 15.35
N GLU A 463 -4.50 -23.01 16.27
CA GLU A 463 -4.23 -23.37 17.65
C GLU A 463 -4.06 -24.89 17.73
N ARG A 464 -2.95 -25.32 18.35
CA ARG A 464 -2.67 -26.72 18.65
C ARG A 464 -2.46 -26.88 20.14
N ARG A 465 -3.10 -27.89 20.73
CA ARG A 465 -2.78 -28.33 22.08
C ARG A 465 -1.68 -29.38 21.99
N GLN A 466 -0.53 -29.08 22.57
CA GLN A 466 0.55 -30.05 22.64
C GLN A 466 0.12 -31.26 23.47
N PRO A 467 0.36 -32.50 23.01
CA PRO A 467 0.11 -33.69 23.81
C PRO A 467 1.03 -33.68 25.05
N LYS A 468 0.66 -34.48 26.07
CA LYS A 468 1.55 -34.69 27.21
C LYS A 468 2.79 -35.45 26.71
N GLY A 469 3.97 -34.83 26.82
CA GLY A 469 5.24 -35.47 26.51
C GLY A 469 5.69 -36.49 27.55
N ASP A 470 6.71 -37.27 27.23
CA ASP A 470 7.35 -38.19 28.16
C ASP A 470 8.17 -37.41 29.21
N PRO A 471 7.93 -37.60 30.52
CA PRO A 471 8.72 -36.98 31.58
C PRO A 471 10.23 -37.29 31.50
N ASP A 472 10.61 -38.44 30.95
CA ASP A 472 12.01 -38.86 30.91
C ASP A 472 12.84 -38.03 29.93
N ASP A 473 12.27 -37.62 28.79
CA ASP A 473 12.90 -36.69 27.84
C ASP A 473 13.26 -35.36 28.49
N ILE A 474 12.39 -34.85 29.37
CA ILE A 474 12.63 -33.61 30.12
C ILE A 474 13.81 -33.78 31.07
N ASN A 475 13.91 -34.93 31.75
CA ASN A 475 15.00 -35.22 32.66
C ASN A 475 16.35 -35.34 31.94
N GLU A 476 16.37 -35.94 30.75
CA GLU A 476 17.56 -36.03 29.92
C GLU A 476 18.03 -34.65 29.45
N ILE A 477 17.12 -33.82 28.92
CA ILE A 477 17.43 -32.44 28.49
C ILE A 477 17.96 -31.59 29.66
N LEU A 478 17.34 -31.69 30.84
CA LEU A 478 17.80 -30.97 32.03
C LEU A 478 19.18 -31.45 32.50
N THR A 479 19.50 -32.72 32.29
CA THR A 479 20.81 -33.30 32.64
C THR A 479 21.89 -32.85 31.66
N GLU A 480 21.61 -32.89 30.35
CA GLU A 480 22.51 -32.45 29.29
C GLU A 480 22.82 -30.95 29.39
N TYR A 481 21.79 -30.12 29.55
CA TYR A 481 21.92 -28.65 29.61
C TYR A 481 21.99 -28.10 31.04
N LYS A 482 22.38 -28.93 32.01
CA LYS A 482 22.48 -28.58 33.42
C LYS A 482 23.22 -27.26 33.69
N PRO A 483 24.33 -26.91 33.02
CA PRO A 483 24.99 -25.62 33.23
C PRO A 483 24.13 -24.41 32.81
N ILE A 484 23.36 -24.54 31.72
CA ILE A 484 22.48 -23.48 31.21
C ILE A 484 21.29 -23.29 32.15
N ALA A 485 20.64 -24.39 32.55
CA ALA A 485 19.54 -24.36 33.51
C ALA A 485 19.96 -23.69 34.83
N HIS A 486 21.16 -23.99 35.33
CA HIS A 486 21.68 -23.38 36.55
C HIS A 486 21.94 -21.88 36.40
N ARG A 487 22.37 -21.43 35.22
CA ARG A 487 22.59 -20.00 34.92
C ARG A 487 21.26 -19.24 34.76
N ILE A 488 20.26 -19.83 34.10
CA ILE A 488 18.91 -19.26 34.00
C ILE A 488 18.31 -19.12 35.40
N LYS A 489 18.44 -20.15 36.24
CA LYS A 489 17.99 -20.09 37.65
C LYS A 489 18.65 -18.95 38.42
N GLN A 490 19.96 -18.76 38.31
CA GLN A 490 20.66 -17.64 38.94
C GLN A 490 20.17 -16.28 38.44
N ILE A 491 19.88 -16.13 37.14
CA ILE A 491 19.34 -14.88 36.58
C ILE A 491 17.94 -14.60 37.14
N ILE A 492 17.08 -15.62 37.22
CA ILE A 492 15.73 -15.49 37.79
C ILE A 492 15.80 -15.14 39.29
N ASP A 493 16.67 -15.82 40.04
CA ASP A 493 16.89 -15.55 41.47
C ASP A 493 17.40 -14.12 41.71
N LEU A 494 18.23 -13.57 40.81
CA LEU A 494 18.71 -12.18 40.84
C LEU A 494 17.62 -11.16 40.45
N LEU A 495 16.72 -11.53 39.55
CA LEU A 495 15.59 -10.69 39.11
C LEU A 495 14.44 -10.65 40.13
N THR A 496 14.40 -11.60 41.06
CA THR A 496 13.39 -11.68 42.11
C THR A 496 13.85 -10.83 43.30
N PRO A 497 13.23 -9.66 43.60
CA PRO A 497 13.51 -8.98 44.85
C PRO A 497 12.85 -9.78 45.99
N ALA A 498 13.60 -10.68 46.63
CA ALA A 498 13.21 -11.21 47.92
C ALA A 498 13.37 -10.07 48.94
N GLY A 499 12.29 -9.35 49.23
CA GLY A 499 12.39 -8.23 50.17
C GLY A 499 11.07 -7.67 50.64
N VAL A 500 10.90 -7.63 51.96
CA VAL A 500 9.93 -6.78 52.64
C VAL A 500 10.28 -5.33 52.34
N GLN A 501 9.42 -4.61 51.61
CA GLN A 501 9.60 -3.18 51.38
C GLN A 501 8.95 -2.40 52.54
N ARG A 502 9.76 -1.66 53.30
CA ARG A 502 9.30 -0.74 54.34
C ARG A 502 8.83 0.57 53.70
N ILE A 503 7.53 0.82 53.74
CA ILE A 503 6.94 2.09 53.31
C ILE A 503 6.71 2.95 54.56
N ARG A 504 7.35 4.12 54.62
CA ARG A 504 7.35 5.05 55.77
C ARG A 504 6.50 6.28 55.46
N ASN A 505 6.30 7.14 56.46
CA ASN A 505 5.45 8.35 56.35
C ASN A 505 4.02 8.02 55.93
N MET A 506 3.41 7.03 56.58
CA MET A 506 1.99 6.73 56.44
C MET A 506 1.22 7.30 57.63
N GLU A 507 -0.03 7.68 57.40
CA GLU A 507 -0.94 8.08 58.48
C GLU A 507 -1.50 6.83 59.18
N ASP A 508 -1.81 5.80 58.40
CA ASP A 508 -2.40 4.53 58.85
C ASP A 508 -1.54 3.33 58.43
N GLY A 509 -0.43 3.14 59.13
CA GLY A 509 0.51 2.04 58.99
C GLY A 509 0.48 1.10 60.19
N ASP A 510 1.02 -0.11 60.03
CA ASP A 510 0.89 -1.19 61.01
C ASP A 510 1.89 -1.04 62.17
N GLU A 511 2.98 -0.29 61.99
CA GLU A 511 4.02 -0.02 62.99
C GLU A 511 4.30 1.49 63.09
N ILE A 512 4.77 1.96 64.25
CA ILE A 512 5.14 3.37 64.45
C ILE A 512 6.57 3.60 63.95
N ASP A 513 6.76 4.61 63.11
CA ASP A 513 8.08 5.09 62.73
C ASP A 513 8.60 6.04 63.81
N LEU A 514 9.49 5.52 64.66
CA LEU A 514 10.03 6.26 65.80
C LEU A 514 10.64 7.61 65.40
N ASN A 515 11.30 7.72 64.25
CA ASN A 515 11.92 8.97 63.84
C ASN A 515 10.85 10.03 63.51
N ALA A 516 9.86 9.66 62.69
CA ALA A 516 8.75 10.54 62.35
C ALA A 516 7.91 10.92 63.59
N ALA A 517 7.74 9.98 64.53
CA ALA A 517 7.09 10.24 65.80
C ALA A 517 7.88 11.22 66.70
N VAL A 518 9.21 11.09 66.75
CA VAL A 518 10.07 12.05 67.47
C VAL A 518 9.96 13.43 66.83
N ASP A 519 10.05 13.53 65.51
CA ASP A 519 9.95 14.82 64.80
C ASP A 519 8.58 15.48 65.01
N ALA A 520 7.49 14.70 64.98
CA ALA A 520 6.15 15.19 65.32
C ALA A 520 6.09 15.70 66.77
N MET A 521 6.72 15.01 67.72
CA MET A 521 6.79 15.45 69.12
C MET A 521 7.63 16.72 69.31
N VAL A 522 8.70 16.88 68.52
CA VAL A 522 9.50 18.12 68.49
C VAL A 522 8.65 19.27 67.96
N ALA A 523 7.93 19.09 66.85
CA ALA A 523 7.06 20.11 66.26
C ALA A 523 5.95 20.57 67.23
N ILE A 524 5.28 19.62 67.91
CA ILE A 524 4.28 19.93 68.95
C ILE A 524 4.88 20.81 70.05
N ARG A 525 6.10 20.49 70.51
CA ARG A 525 6.78 21.28 71.55
C ARG A 525 7.21 22.66 71.08
N MET A 526 7.42 22.84 69.78
CA MET A 526 7.71 24.14 69.16
C MET A 526 6.43 24.95 68.87
N GLY A 527 5.24 24.40 69.12
CA GLY A 527 3.96 25.06 68.82
C GLY A 527 3.58 25.01 67.34
N GLU A 528 4.24 24.16 66.56
CA GLU A 528 3.97 23.95 65.13
C GLU A 528 3.01 22.77 64.92
N GLN A 529 2.29 22.77 63.81
CA GLN A 529 1.39 21.66 63.48
C GLN A 529 2.22 20.43 63.05
N PRO A 530 2.14 19.31 63.78
CA PRO A 530 2.93 18.12 63.45
C PRO A 530 2.41 17.44 62.18
N ASN A 531 3.32 16.76 61.47
CA ASN A 531 2.94 15.87 60.39
C ASN A 531 2.24 14.62 60.97
N PRO A 532 0.99 14.32 60.60
CA PRO A 532 0.26 13.18 61.16
C PRO A 532 0.79 11.81 60.70
N ARG A 533 1.69 11.77 59.71
CA ARG A 533 2.19 10.55 59.08
C ARG A 533 3.35 9.90 59.84
N ILE A 534 3.08 9.42 61.05
CA ILE A 534 4.09 8.86 61.97
C ILE A 534 4.22 7.33 61.93
N THR A 535 3.54 6.65 61.01
CA THR A 535 3.50 5.18 60.94
C THR A 535 4.13 4.64 59.66
N MET A 536 4.40 3.33 59.63
CA MET A 536 5.01 2.60 58.52
C MET A 536 4.39 1.21 58.36
N ARG A 537 4.49 0.65 57.14
CA ARG A 537 3.99 -0.69 56.80
C ARG A 537 5.07 -1.50 56.09
N ASN A 538 5.12 -2.80 56.40
CA ASN A 538 5.95 -3.80 55.74
C ASN A 538 5.14 -4.48 54.63
N VAL A 539 5.43 -4.19 53.36
CA VAL A 539 4.75 -4.83 52.22
C VAL A 539 5.61 -5.94 51.65
N LEU A 540 5.11 -7.17 51.70
CA LEU A 540 5.66 -8.31 50.97
C LEU A 540 5.23 -8.21 49.50
N LYS A 541 6.18 -8.05 48.58
CA LYS A 541 5.90 -8.13 47.14
C LYS A 541 6.27 -9.52 46.64
N THR A 542 5.27 -10.37 46.43
CA THR A 542 5.40 -11.58 45.60
C THR A 542 5.10 -11.20 44.15
N ARG A 543 5.94 -11.61 43.20
CA ARG A 543 5.65 -11.48 41.76
C ARG A 543 5.58 -12.87 41.15
N ASP A 544 4.48 -13.15 40.45
CA ASP A 544 4.33 -14.33 39.60
C ASP A 544 4.94 -14.05 38.22
N LEU A 545 5.73 -15.01 37.70
CA LEU A 545 6.38 -14.91 36.39
C LEU A 545 5.60 -15.76 35.38
N ALA A 546 5.11 -15.13 34.32
CA ALA A 546 4.64 -15.80 33.11
C ALA A 546 5.72 -15.68 32.03
N VAL A 547 6.04 -16.79 31.35
CA VAL A 547 7.02 -16.82 30.25
C VAL A 547 6.28 -17.15 28.97
N VAL A 548 6.45 -16.31 27.95
CA VAL A 548 6.01 -16.58 26.58
C VAL A 548 7.26 -16.72 25.72
N VAL A 549 7.38 -17.82 24.99
CA VAL A 549 8.49 -18.08 24.07
C VAL A 549 7.94 -18.02 22.66
N LEU A 550 8.50 -17.13 21.85
CA LEU A 550 8.22 -17.04 20.42
C LEU A 550 9.41 -17.65 19.67
N MET A 551 9.17 -18.71 18.92
CA MET A 551 10.18 -19.34 18.06
C MET A 551 9.74 -19.15 16.61
N ASP A 552 10.55 -18.43 15.86
CA ASP A 552 10.37 -18.29 14.42
C ASP A 552 10.98 -19.50 13.71
N LEU A 553 10.15 -20.21 12.96
CA LEU A 553 10.50 -21.40 12.17
C LEU A 553 10.09 -21.19 10.71
N SER A 554 10.18 -19.96 10.20
CA SER A 554 9.86 -19.66 8.80
C SER A 554 10.85 -20.31 7.83
N GLU A 555 10.37 -21.02 6.81
CA GLU A 555 11.09 -21.14 5.53
C GLU A 555 10.98 -19.79 4.82
N SER A 556 11.90 -18.88 5.11
CA SER A 556 12.02 -17.62 4.37
C SER A 556 12.65 -17.93 3.00
N VAL A 557 11.86 -17.92 1.93
CA VAL A 557 12.34 -17.94 0.53
C VAL A 557 12.54 -16.52 0.01
#